data_AF-A0A9P4XN49-F1
#
_entry.id   AF-A0A9P4XN49-F1
#
_cell.length_a   1.000
_cell.length_b   1.000
_cell.length_c   1.000
_cell.angle_alpha   90.00
_cell.angle_beta   90.00
_cell.angle_gamma   90.00
#
_symmetry.space_group_name_H-M   'P 1'
#
loop_
_entity.id
_entity.type
_entity.pdbx_description
1 polymer ?
#
loop_
_entity_poly.entity_id
_entity_poly.type
_entity_poly.pdbx_seq_one_letter_code
_entity_poly.pdbx_strand_id
1 'polypeptide(L)'
;MVHDAPARSATSMIQSALLRSYKSIQLILRQTPTMSRPEDSLAADVHYDDIEARKYTTSSRIQNIQASMTRRALELLDLKSPSFILDIGCGSGLSGEILSAVEPEDGGPHVWVGMDVSPSMLDIALQRDVEGDLLLADIGQGVPFRAGTFDAAISISAIQWLCSAESSETSPTGRLNRFFNGLYASLRRGGRAVCQFYPKNDTQRHMITQAAVKAGFGAGILEDDPGTKNVKLYLVLTVGNNDNEGGNTDITGVVDGMDNVDILDARKRLKANNAQVKKGSKAWIVKKKEQMERKGKIVKATSKYTGRKRRVQF
;
A
#
# COMPACT_ATOMS: atom_id res chain seq x y z
N MET A 1 -15.66 79.61 -5.29
CA MET A 1 -15.11 78.47 -4.54
C MET A 1 -15.21 77.25 -5.45
N VAL A 2 -14.09 76.88 -6.06
CA VAL A 2 -13.97 75.71 -6.93
C VAL A 2 -13.81 74.51 -5.99
N HIS A 3 -14.77 73.59 -5.98
CA HIS A 3 -14.68 72.36 -5.20
C HIS A 3 -13.89 71.32 -5.98
N ASP A 4 -12.67 71.05 -5.51
CA ASP A 4 -11.85 69.90 -5.89
C ASP A 4 -12.60 68.59 -5.58
N ALA A 5 -12.76 67.75 -6.61
CA ALA A 5 -13.12 66.35 -6.42
C ALA A 5 -11.85 65.56 -6.07
N PRO A 6 -11.85 64.70 -5.02
CA PRO A 6 -10.65 63.97 -4.66
C PRO A 6 -10.37 62.92 -5.73
N ALA A 7 -9.21 63.03 -6.38
CA ALA A 7 -8.67 62.00 -7.25
C ALA A 7 -8.56 60.69 -6.45
N ARG A 8 -9.41 59.71 -6.79
CA ARG A 8 -9.26 58.35 -6.27
C ARG A 8 -7.91 57.82 -6.75
N SER A 9 -6.97 57.73 -5.82
CA SER A 9 -5.64 57.17 -6.06
C SER A 9 -5.76 55.83 -6.79
N ALA A 10 -5.00 55.68 -7.89
CA ALA A 10 -4.93 54.45 -8.69
C ALA A 10 -4.68 53.20 -7.82
N THR A 11 -4.02 53.38 -6.67
CA THR A 11 -3.74 52.33 -5.69
C THR A 11 -5.02 51.72 -5.07
N SER A 12 -6.07 52.52 -4.84
CA SER A 12 -7.33 52.01 -4.26
C SER A 12 -8.18 51.24 -5.28
N MET A 13 -8.15 51.65 -6.55
CA MET A 13 -8.78 50.90 -7.63
C MET A 13 -8.09 49.55 -7.87
N ILE A 14 -6.76 49.52 -7.84
CA ILE A 14 -5.97 48.29 -8.00
C ILE A 14 -6.21 47.31 -6.84
N GLN A 15 -6.26 47.78 -5.59
CA GLN A 15 -6.62 46.92 -4.44
C GLN A 15 -8.05 46.37 -4.55
N SER A 16 -9.01 47.18 -4.99
CA SER A 16 -10.39 46.71 -5.16
C SER A 16 -10.54 45.68 -6.30
N ALA A 17 -9.76 45.82 -7.37
CA ALA A 17 -9.72 44.89 -8.49
C ALA A 17 -9.03 43.56 -8.10
N LEU A 18 -7.94 43.63 -7.34
CA LEU A 18 -7.26 42.45 -6.79
C LEU A 18 -8.14 41.69 -5.79
N LEU A 19 -8.89 42.39 -4.93
CA LEU A 19 -9.79 41.75 -3.96
C LEU A 19 -11.01 41.09 -4.63
N ARG A 20 -11.54 41.71 -5.71
CA ARG A 20 -12.59 41.11 -6.54
C ARG A 20 -12.07 39.91 -7.32
N SER A 21 -10.86 39.99 -7.86
CA SER A 21 -10.19 38.85 -8.51
C SER A 21 -9.97 37.71 -7.52
N TYR A 22 -9.53 37.99 -6.29
CA TYR A 22 -9.36 36.98 -5.24
C TYR A 22 -10.68 36.32 -4.81
N LYS A 23 -11.76 37.09 -4.67
CA LYS A 23 -13.10 36.54 -4.38
C LYS A 23 -13.66 35.72 -5.56
N SER A 24 -13.42 36.14 -6.79
CA SER A 24 -13.80 35.37 -7.99
C SER A 24 -12.98 34.08 -8.12
N ILE A 25 -11.67 34.11 -7.82
CA ILE A 25 -10.80 32.93 -7.80
C ILE A 25 -11.23 31.97 -6.68
N GLN A 26 -11.57 32.47 -5.49
CA GLN A 26 -12.13 31.65 -4.40
C GLN A 26 -13.51 31.07 -4.73
N LEU A 27 -14.33 31.76 -5.52
CA LEU A 27 -15.63 31.27 -5.99
C LEU A 27 -15.47 30.21 -7.10
N ILE A 28 -14.48 30.37 -7.98
CA ILE A 28 -14.10 29.40 -9.01
C ILE A 28 -13.47 28.14 -8.39
N LEU A 29 -12.66 28.29 -7.32
CA LEU A 29 -12.11 27.16 -6.55
C LEU A 29 -13.17 26.43 -5.70
N ARG A 30 -14.35 27.02 -5.49
CA ARG A 30 -15.53 26.34 -4.91
C ARG A 30 -16.42 25.66 -5.95
N GLN A 31 -16.19 25.89 -7.24
CA GLN A 31 -16.99 25.35 -8.36
C GLN A 31 -16.26 24.28 -9.19
N THR A 32 -15.00 23.95 -8.85
CA THR A 32 -14.42 22.70 -9.36
C THR A 32 -15.20 21.54 -8.73
N PRO A 33 -15.86 20.67 -9.51
CA PRO A 33 -16.50 19.49 -8.96
C PRO A 33 -15.43 18.74 -8.16
N THR A 34 -15.72 18.43 -6.90
CA THR A 34 -14.97 17.43 -6.16
C THR A 34 -14.97 16.19 -7.06
N MET A 35 -13.84 15.86 -7.69
CA MET A 35 -13.73 14.58 -8.37
C MET A 35 -13.89 13.53 -7.27
N SER A 36 -15.09 12.98 -7.19
CA SER A 36 -15.38 11.84 -6.33
C SER A 36 -14.40 10.74 -6.70
N ARG A 37 -13.84 10.10 -5.70
CA ARG A 37 -12.95 8.96 -5.89
C ARG A 37 -13.69 7.91 -6.74
N PRO A 38 -13.09 7.37 -7.81
CA PRO A 38 -13.71 6.33 -8.64
C PRO A 38 -14.36 5.22 -7.82
N GLU A 39 -13.62 4.76 -6.80
CA GLU A 39 -13.98 3.66 -5.92
C GLU A 39 -15.16 3.94 -4.97
N ASP A 40 -15.59 5.21 -4.85
CA ASP A 40 -16.75 5.61 -4.05
C ASP A 40 -18.08 5.47 -4.82
N SER A 41 -18.02 5.29 -6.14
CA SER A 41 -19.19 5.38 -7.02
C SER A 41 -19.55 4.07 -7.72
N LEU A 42 -18.55 3.32 -8.18
CA LEU A 42 -18.72 2.10 -8.98
C LEU A 42 -17.63 1.07 -8.63
N ALA A 43 -17.90 -0.20 -8.96
CA ALA A 43 -16.88 -1.25 -9.02
C ALA A 43 -15.86 -0.95 -10.12
N ALA A 44 -14.64 -1.49 -10.03
CA ALA A 44 -13.55 -1.11 -10.93
C ALA A 44 -13.82 -1.50 -12.40
N ASP A 45 -14.40 -2.68 -12.62
CA ASP A 45 -14.82 -3.21 -13.91
C ASP A 45 -15.92 -2.35 -14.57
N VAL A 46 -16.82 -1.79 -13.77
CA VAL A 46 -17.88 -0.89 -14.23
C VAL A 46 -17.38 0.54 -14.40
N HIS A 47 -16.42 0.99 -13.59
CA HIS A 47 -15.85 2.34 -13.70
C HIS A 47 -15.02 2.52 -14.97
N TYR A 48 -14.22 1.52 -15.33
CA TYR A 48 -13.40 1.54 -16.54
C TYR A 48 -14.08 0.79 -17.68
N ASP A 49 -15.15 1.39 -18.19
CA ASP A 49 -15.75 1.02 -19.48
C ASP A 49 -14.85 1.46 -20.66
N ASP A 50 -15.26 1.13 -21.89
CA ASP A 50 -14.51 1.44 -23.11
C ASP A 50 -14.15 2.94 -23.25
N ILE A 51 -15.00 3.83 -22.75
CA ILE A 51 -14.83 5.28 -22.87
C ILE A 51 -13.83 5.77 -21.82
N GLU A 52 -14.05 5.43 -20.56
CA GLU A 52 -13.20 5.88 -19.46
C GLU A 52 -11.80 5.23 -19.53
N ALA A 53 -11.71 3.95 -19.93
CA ALA A 53 -10.42 3.28 -20.14
C ALA A 53 -9.59 3.96 -21.24
N ARG A 54 -10.22 4.38 -22.35
CA ARG A 54 -9.55 5.10 -23.44
C ARG A 54 -9.11 6.50 -23.01
N LYS A 55 -9.96 7.26 -22.30
CA LYS A 55 -9.60 8.58 -21.77
C LYS A 55 -8.44 8.48 -20.78
N TYR A 56 -8.47 7.51 -19.88
CA TYR A 56 -7.42 7.24 -18.92
C TYR A 56 -6.09 6.98 -19.63
N THR A 57 -6.09 6.07 -20.59
CA THR A 57 -4.87 5.62 -21.26
C THR A 57 -4.28 6.67 -22.18
N THR A 58 -5.09 7.49 -22.84
CA THR A 58 -4.62 8.53 -23.78
C THR A 58 -4.17 9.82 -23.09
N SER A 59 -4.45 9.98 -21.80
CA SER A 59 -4.09 11.18 -21.04
C SER A 59 -2.58 11.20 -20.74
N SER A 60 -1.85 12.12 -21.37
CA SER A 60 -0.41 12.30 -21.15
C SER A 60 -0.05 12.57 -19.68
N ARG A 61 -0.93 13.28 -18.95
CA ARG A 61 -0.77 13.50 -17.52
C ARG A 61 -0.83 12.19 -16.73
N ILE A 62 -1.80 11.32 -17.05
CA ILE A 62 -1.97 10.03 -16.37
C ILE A 62 -0.79 9.13 -16.70
N GLN A 63 -0.41 9.02 -17.97
CA GLN A 63 0.76 8.27 -18.41
C GLN A 63 2.03 8.70 -17.64
N ASN A 64 2.30 10.00 -17.54
CA ASN A 64 3.46 10.50 -16.80
C ASN A 64 3.43 10.15 -15.30
N ILE A 65 2.25 10.24 -14.66
CA ILE A 65 2.08 9.89 -13.25
C ILE A 65 2.29 8.39 -13.04
N GLN A 66 1.63 7.55 -13.84
CA GLN A 66 1.77 6.09 -13.78
C GLN A 66 3.21 5.66 -14.03
N ALA A 67 3.87 6.27 -15.02
CA ALA A 67 5.26 5.96 -15.33
C ALA A 67 6.21 6.36 -14.20
N SER A 68 6.01 7.53 -13.59
CA SER A 68 6.78 7.95 -12.40
C SER A 68 6.60 6.99 -11.23
N MET A 69 5.37 6.55 -10.95
CA MET A 69 5.10 5.63 -9.84
C MET A 69 5.64 4.22 -10.10
N THR A 70 5.57 3.76 -11.36
CA THR A 70 6.12 2.46 -11.76
C THR A 70 7.64 2.43 -11.60
N ARG A 71 8.34 3.46 -12.10
CA ARG A 71 9.81 3.56 -11.91
C ARG A 71 10.20 3.62 -10.44
N ARG A 72 9.46 4.40 -9.64
CA ARG A 72 9.69 4.45 -8.19
C ARG A 72 9.48 3.09 -7.52
N ALA A 73 8.44 2.35 -7.92
CA ALA A 73 8.22 1.01 -7.40
C ALA A 73 9.30 0.01 -7.83
N LEU A 74 9.85 0.14 -9.05
CA LEU A 74 11.02 -0.63 -9.50
C LEU A 74 12.28 -0.33 -8.68
N GLU A 75 12.55 0.94 -8.36
CA GLU A 75 13.63 1.32 -7.44
C GLU A 75 13.48 0.64 -6.08
N LEU A 76 12.27 0.61 -5.52
CA LEU A 76 11.97 -0.03 -4.23
C LEU A 76 12.03 -1.57 -4.30
N LEU A 77 11.72 -2.14 -5.47
CA LEU A 77 11.89 -3.57 -5.74
C LEU A 77 13.36 -3.95 -5.89
N ASP A 78 14.25 -3.00 -6.23
CA ASP A 78 15.71 -3.13 -6.19
C ASP A 78 16.24 -4.41 -6.86
N LEU A 79 15.65 -4.78 -8.00
CA LEU A 79 15.99 -5.98 -8.76
C LEU A 79 17.36 -5.80 -9.44
N LYS A 80 18.19 -6.84 -9.44
CA LYS A 80 19.57 -6.80 -9.94
C LYS A 80 19.80 -7.60 -11.22
N SER A 81 18.76 -8.28 -11.68
CA SER A 81 18.81 -9.16 -12.84
C SER A 81 17.41 -9.30 -13.44
N PRO A 82 17.30 -9.67 -14.73
CA PRO A 82 16.04 -10.07 -15.34
C PRO A 82 15.25 -10.97 -14.40
N SER A 83 13.96 -10.66 -14.25
CA SER A 83 13.10 -11.22 -13.22
C SER A 83 11.73 -11.50 -13.83
N PHE A 84 11.02 -12.48 -13.27
CA PHE A 84 9.64 -12.77 -13.64
C PHE A 84 8.67 -12.07 -12.68
N ILE A 85 7.91 -11.10 -13.19
CA ILE A 85 7.13 -10.14 -12.41
C ILE A 85 5.63 -10.35 -12.61
N LEU A 86 4.85 -10.27 -11.52
CA LEU A 86 3.41 -10.14 -11.57
C LEU A 86 3.01 -8.66 -11.49
N ASP A 87 2.37 -8.12 -12.53
CA ASP A 87 1.78 -6.78 -12.54
C ASP A 87 0.28 -6.85 -12.18
N ILE A 88 -0.06 -6.35 -11.00
CA ILE A 88 -1.38 -6.52 -10.36
C ILE A 88 -2.20 -5.25 -10.55
N GLY A 89 -3.34 -5.39 -11.24
CA GLY A 89 -4.11 -4.25 -11.75
C GLY A 89 -3.34 -3.57 -12.88
N CYS A 90 -2.90 -4.37 -13.86
CA CYS A 90 -2.02 -3.90 -14.94
C CYS A 90 -2.70 -2.91 -15.90
N GLY A 91 -4.03 -2.81 -15.85
CA GLY A 91 -4.82 -1.90 -16.67
C GLY A 91 -4.50 -2.04 -18.15
N SER A 92 -4.24 -0.91 -18.80
CA SER A 92 -3.86 -0.84 -20.21
C SER A 92 -2.38 -1.10 -20.50
N GLY A 93 -1.65 -1.69 -19.53
CA GLY A 93 -0.26 -2.12 -19.72
C GLY A 93 0.79 -1.03 -19.56
N LEU A 94 0.44 0.17 -19.09
CA LEU A 94 1.38 1.29 -18.92
C LEU A 94 2.55 0.97 -17.97
N SER A 95 2.29 0.21 -16.90
CA SER A 95 3.33 -0.27 -16.00
C SER A 95 4.14 -1.39 -16.65
N GLY A 96 3.47 -2.36 -17.28
CA GLY A 96 4.10 -3.48 -17.97
C GLY A 96 5.09 -3.08 -19.08
N GLU A 97 4.76 -2.07 -19.90
CA GLU A 97 5.69 -1.53 -20.90
C GLU A 97 7.01 -1.05 -20.28
N ILE A 98 6.95 -0.47 -19.08
CA ILE A 98 8.13 -0.02 -18.36
C ILE A 98 8.92 -1.21 -17.83
N LEU A 99 8.27 -2.30 -17.41
CA LEU A 99 8.94 -3.53 -16.98
C LEU A 99 9.73 -4.17 -18.14
N SER A 100 9.14 -4.22 -19.33
CA SER A 100 9.80 -4.70 -20.55
C SER A 100 10.96 -3.80 -20.99
N ALA A 101 10.82 -2.48 -20.82
CA ALA A 101 11.82 -1.50 -21.26
C ALA A 101 12.96 -1.25 -20.26
N VAL A 102 13.05 -1.99 -19.15
CA VAL A 102 14.20 -1.87 -18.24
C VAL A 102 15.44 -2.44 -18.92
N GLU A 103 16.51 -1.65 -19.00
CA GLU A 103 17.75 -2.07 -19.66
C GLU A 103 18.54 -3.10 -18.81
N PRO A 104 19.41 -3.93 -19.43
CA PRO A 104 20.23 -4.91 -18.72
C PRO A 104 21.11 -4.34 -17.61
N GLU A 105 21.63 -3.12 -17.79
CA GLU A 105 22.45 -2.41 -16.80
C GLU A 105 21.67 -2.01 -15.54
N ASP A 106 20.35 -1.84 -15.66
CA ASP A 106 19.42 -1.56 -14.57
C ASP A 106 18.72 -2.83 -14.05
N GLY A 107 19.13 -4.01 -14.52
CA GLY A 107 18.61 -5.30 -14.08
C GLY A 107 17.42 -5.83 -14.87
N GLY A 108 17.09 -5.26 -16.03
CA GLY A 108 16.06 -5.77 -16.94
C GLY A 108 16.61 -6.53 -18.16
N PRO A 109 15.83 -6.72 -19.23
CA PRO A 109 14.38 -6.54 -19.29
C PRO A 109 13.66 -7.59 -18.42
N HIS A 110 12.47 -7.25 -17.94
CA HIS A 110 11.67 -8.17 -17.13
C HIS A 110 10.60 -8.86 -17.98
N VAL A 111 10.40 -10.15 -17.71
CA VAL A 111 9.24 -10.88 -18.23
C VAL A 111 8.12 -10.70 -17.22
N TRP A 112 6.89 -10.47 -17.67
CA TRP A 112 5.79 -10.19 -16.75
C TRP A 112 4.46 -10.77 -17.21
N VAL A 113 3.59 -10.99 -16.22
CA VAL A 113 2.17 -11.33 -16.42
C VAL A 113 1.34 -10.24 -15.76
N GLY A 114 0.40 -9.66 -16.50
CA GLY A 114 -0.54 -8.67 -16.02
C GLY A 114 -1.88 -9.29 -15.63
N MET A 115 -2.43 -8.87 -14.49
CA MET A 115 -3.80 -9.19 -14.09
C MET A 115 -4.64 -7.92 -13.99
N ASP A 116 -5.80 -7.88 -14.62
CA ASP A 116 -6.77 -6.80 -14.42
C ASP A 116 -8.21 -7.33 -14.44
N VAL A 117 -9.13 -6.62 -13.78
CA VAL A 117 -10.55 -6.98 -13.73
C VAL A 117 -11.36 -6.37 -14.88
N SER A 118 -10.85 -5.30 -15.50
CA SER A 118 -11.53 -4.59 -16.60
C SER A 118 -11.17 -5.20 -17.96
N PRO A 119 -12.14 -5.79 -18.69
CA PRO A 119 -11.91 -6.26 -20.06
C PRO A 119 -11.50 -5.12 -21.01
N SER A 120 -12.08 -3.93 -20.85
CA SER A 120 -11.79 -2.75 -21.68
C SER A 120 -10.35 -2.26 -21.50
N MET A 121 -9.80 -2.32 -20.28
CA MET A 121 -8.39 -2.01 -20.04
C MET A 121 -7.47 -3.02 -20.73
N LEU A 122 -7.78 -4.32 -20.61
CA LEU A 122 -6.98 -5.37 -21.25
C LEU A 122 -7.05 -5.34 -22.78
N ASP A 123 -8.21 -5.00 -23.36
CA ASP A 123 -8.34 -4.79 -24.80
C ASP A 123 -7.43 -3.66 -25.31
N ILE A 124 -7.32 -2.56 -24.55
CA ILE A 124 -6.38 -1.49 -24.86
C ILE A 124 -4.93 -1.97 -24.75
N ALA A 125 -4.59 -2.76 -23.72
CA ALA A 125 -3.25 -3.34 -23.59
C ALA A 125 -2.89 -4.23 -24.80
N LEU A 126 -3.83 -5.06 -25.27
CA LEU A 126 -3.67 -5.86 -26.49
C LEU A 126 -3.44 -4.98 -27.73
N GLN A 127 -4.22 -3.90 -27.89
CA GLN A 127 -4.07 -2.96 -29.01
C GLN A 127 -2.73 -2.20 -28.99
N ARG A 128 -2.10 -2.08 -27.82
CA ARG A 128 -0.76 -1.49 -27.65
C ARG A 128 0.38 -2.48 -27.91
N ASP A 129 0.07 -3.73 -28.19
CA ASP A 129 1.05 -4.79 -28.48
C ASP A 129 2.08 -4.96 -27.34
N VAL A 130 1.59 -5.01 -26.09
CA VAL A 130 2.45 -5.21 -24.92
C VAL A 130 3.04 -6.63 -24.92
N GLU A 131 4.28 -6.76 -24.42
CA GLU A 131 5.00 -8.03 -24.44
C GLU A 131 4.54 -9.04 -23.37
N GLY A 132 3.93 -8.56 -22.28
CA GLY A 132 3.51 -9.40 -21.17
C GLY A 132 2.20 -10.14 -21.44
N ASP A 133 2.06 -11.33 -20.86
CA ASP A 133 0.79 -12.07 -20.90
C ASP A 133 -0.27 -11.35 -20.07
N LEU A 134 -1.50 -11.29 -20.57
CA LEU A 134 -2.61 -10.60 -19.92
C LEU A 134 -3.67 -11.59 -19.42
N LEU A 135 -4.11 -11.39 -18.18
CA LEU A 135 -5.10 -12.22 -17.51
C LEU A 135 -6.28 -11.38 -17.01
N LEU A 136 -7.48 -11.67 -17.51
CA LEU A 136 -8.73 -11.14 -16.96
C LEU A 136 -9.04 -11.84 -15.63
N ALA A 137 -8.87 -11.14 -14.51
CA ALA A 137 -9.04 -11.70 -13.16
C ALA A 137 -9.35 -10.64 -12.09
N ASP A 138 -10.25 -11.00 -11.15
CA ASP A 138 -10.49 -10.24 -9.93
C ASP A 138 -9.47 -10.61 -8.85
N ILE A 139 -8.57 -9.68 -8.55
CA ILE A 139 -7.52 -9.83 -7.52
C ILE A 139 -8.10 -10.07 -6.11
N GLY A 140 -9.36 -9.71 -5.86
CA GLY A 140 -10.06 -9.97 -4.60
C GLY A 140 -10.47 -11.42 -4.39
N GLN A 141 -10.43 -12.25 -5.44
CA GLN A 141 -10.59 -13.70 -5.35
C GLN A 141 -9.29 -14.44 -5.01
N GLY A 142 -8.15 -13.75 -5.13
CA GLY A 142 -6.81 -14.29 -4.90
C GLY A 142 -5.95 -14.26 -6.16
N VAL A 143 -4.70 -14.71 -6.01
CA VAL A 143 -3.71 -14.75 -7.09
C VAL A 143 -3.61 -16.20 -7.61
N PRO A 144 -4.03 -16.49 -8.86
CA PRO A 144 -4.25 -17.86 -9.35
C PRO A 144 -2.98 -18.48 -9.94
N PHE A 145 -1.84 -18.35 -9.26
CA PHE A 145 -0.56 -18.90 -9.71
C PHE A 145 -0.02 -19.92 -8.70
N ARG A 146 0.79 -20.85 -9.20
CA ARG A 146 1.46 -21.85 -8.37
C ARG A 146 2.40 -21.17 -7.36
N ALA A 147 2.68 -21.85 -6.25
CA ALA A 147 3.54 -21.29 -5.23
C ALA A 147 4.96 -20.99 -5.76
N GLY A 148 5.54 -19.86 -5.36
CA GLY A 148 6.89 -19.46 -5.75
C GLY A 148 7.10 -19.23 -7.25
N THR A 149 6.06 -18.80 -7.97
CA THR A 149 6.14 -18.50 -9.41
C THR A 149 6.97 -17.27 -9.71
N PHE A 150 6.72 -16.17 -8.99
CA PHE A 150 7.25 -14.87 -9.34
C PHE A 150 8.43 -14.48 -8.45
N ASP A 151 9.39 -13.79 -9.06
CA ASP A 151 10.50 -13.16 -8.36
C ASP A 151 10.06 -11.92 -7.59
N ALA A 152 9.17 -11.15 -8.21
CA ALA A 152 8.62 -9.93 -7.66
C ALA A 152 7.17 -9.69 -8.12
N ALA A 153 6.50 -8.76 -7.44
CA ALA A 153 5.22 -8.24 -7.89
C ALA A 153 5.17 -6.72 -7.76
N ILE A 154 4.47 -6.09 -8.68
CA ILE A 154 4.21 -4.66 -8.68
C ILE A 154 2.70 -4.42 -8.76
N SER A 155 2.22 -3.36 -8.15
CA SER A 155 0.83 -2.92 -8.29
C SER A 155 0.79 -1.40 -8.21
N ILE A 156 0.30 -0.74 -9.25
CA ILE A 156 0.25 0.73 -9.31
C ILE A 156 -1.20 1.17 -9.39
N SER A 157 -1.65 1.93 -8.38
CA SER A 157 -3.00 2.49 -8.33
C SER A 157 -4.14 1.45 -8.34
N ALA A 158 -3.94 0.22 -7.83
CA ALA A 158 -4.94 -0.85 -7.92
C ALA A 158 -5.46 -1.39 -6.57
N ILE A 159 -4.60 -1.66 -5.59
CA ILE A 159 -5.04 -2.43 -4.39
C ILE A 159 -6.06 -1.70 -3.50
N GLN A 160 -6.25 -0.38 -3.64
CA GLN A 160 -7.29 0.34 -2.89
C GLN A 160 -8.70 -0.09 -3.27
N TRP A 161 -8.91 -0.61 -4.48
CA TRP A 161 -10.20 -1.13 -4.96
C TRP A 161 -10.66 -2.35 -4.17
N LEU A 162 -9.75 -3.11 -3.56
CA LEU A 162 -10.10 -4.22 -2.65
C LEU A 162 -10.86 -3.77 -1.40
N CYS A 163 -10.86 -2.46 -1.11
CA CYS A 163 -11.58 -1.90 0.02
C CYS A 163 -12.99 -1.43 -0.31
N SER A 164 -13.34 -1.37 -1.60
CA SER A 164 -14.71 -1.13 -2.03
C SER A 164 -15.53 -2.40 -1.83
N ALA A 165 -16.68 -2.27 -1.16
CA ALA A 165 -17.60 -3.37 -0.99
C ALA A 165 -18.49 -3.46 -2.25
N GLU A 166 -18.13 -4.33 -3.19
CA GLU A 166 -18.87 -4.52 -4.45
C GLU A 166 -20.16 -5.34 -4.27
N SER A 167 -20.21 -6.19 -3.24
CA SER A 167 -21.40 -7.01 -2.93
C SER A 167 -21.55 -7.25 -1.42
N SER A 168 -22.77 -7.58 -0.97
CA SER A 168 -23.06 -7.97 0.41
C SER A 168 -22.41 -9.29 0.82
N GLU A 169 -21.91 -10.08 -0.15
CA GLU A 169 -21.39 -11.43 0.05
C GLU A 169 -19.89 -11.46 0.38
N THR A 170 -19.13 -10.45 -0.07
CA THR A 170 -17.68 -10.38 0.20
C THR A 170 -17.28 -9.10 0.91
N SER A 171 -16.75 -9.23 2.13
CA SER A 171 -16.22 -8.09 2.86
C SER A 171 -14.87 -7.63 2.31
N PRO A 172 -14.54 -6.33 2.37
CA PRO A 172 -13.21 -5.79 2.10
C PRO A 172 -12.09 -6.55 2.80
N THR A 173 -12.28 -6.89 4.08
CA THR A 173 -11.33 -7.68 4.86
C THR A 173 -11.14 -9.09 4.28
N GLY A 174 -12.21 -9.73 3.82
CA GLY A 174 -12.15 -11.04 3.16
C GLY A 174 -11.36 -10.99 1.85
N ARG A 175 -11.66 -10.00 0.99
CA ARG A 175 -10.97 -9.78 -0.29
C ARG A 175 -9.47 -9.52 -0.09
N LEU A 176 -9.12 -8.60 0.82
CA LEU A 176 -7.73 -8.32 1.18
C LEU A 176 -6.99 -9.57 1.71
N ASN A 177 -7.63 -10.37 2.56
CA ASN A 177 -7.01 -11.60 3.07
C ASN A 177 -6.76 -12.61 1.94
N ARG A 178 -7.70 -12.81 1.01
CA ARG A 178 -7.50 -13.72 -0.13
C ARG A 178 -6.38 -13.23 -1.03
N PHE A 179 -6.41 -11.95 -1.38
CA PHE A 179 -5.38 -11.30 -2.19
C PHE A 179 -3.98 -11.50 -1.61
N PHE A 180 -3.74 -11.04 -0.37
CA PHE A 180 -2.40 -11.11 0.21
C PHE A 180 -1.93 -12.53 0.51
N ASN A 181 -2.83 -13.45 0.89
CA ASN A 181 -2.44 -14.87 1.05
C ASN A 181 -2.03 -15.49 -0.29
N GLY A 182 -2.78 -15.22 -1.36
CA GLY A 182 -2.46 -15.69 -2.71
C GLY A 182 -1.15 -15.09 -3.22
N LEU A 183 -0.97 -13.78 -3.03
CA LEU A 183 0.26 -13.07 -3.42
C LEU A 183 1.48 -13.61 -2.67
N TYR A 184 1.37 -13.79 -1.34
CA TYR A 184 2.45 -14.35 -0.53
C TYR A 184 2.86 -15.74 -1.01
N ALA A 185 1.87 -16.59 -1.30
CA ALA A 185 2.14 -17.94 -1.80
C ALA A 185 2.79 -17.93 -3.20
N SER A 186 2.36 -17.02 -4.08
CA SER A 186 2.81 -16.95 -5.47
C SER A 186 4.22 -16.39 -5.64
N LEU A 187 4.72 -15.64 -4.67
CA LEU A 187 6.08 -15.10 -4.66
C LEU A 187 7.08 -16.13 -4.12
N ARG A 188 8.29 -16.16 -4.70
CA ARG A 188 9.38 -17.00 -4.18
C ARG A 188 9.83 -16.55 -2.79
N ARG A 189 10.49 -17.44 -2.05
CA ARG A 189 11.20 -17.03 -0.82
C ARG A 189 12.26 -15.98 -1.15
N GLY A 190 12.30 -14.90 -0.38
CA GLY A 190 13.11 -13.72 -0.65
C GLY A 190 12.50 -12.77 -1.69
N GLY A 191 11.36 -13.10 -2.30
CA GLY A 191 10.67 -12.25 -3.26
C GLY A 191 10.13 -10.99 -2.61
N ARG A 192 9.99 -9.93 -3.41
CA ARG A 192 9.51 -8.61 -2.98
C ARG A 192 8.24 -8.23 -3.72
N ALA A 193 7.38 -7.44 -3.08
CA ALA A 193 6.28 -6.78 -3.77
C ALA A 193 6.20 -5.32 -3.38
N VAL A 194 5.90 -4.45 -4.35
CA VAL A 194 5.67 -3.03 -4.10
C VAL A 194 4.32 -2.64 -4.66
N CYS A 195 3.43 -2.17 -3.78
CA CYS A 195 2.09 -1.72 -4.15
C CYS A 195 1.94 -0.23 -3.87
N GLN A 196 1.86 0.59 -4.91
CA GLN A 196 1.44 1.97 -4.80
C GLN A 196 -0.10 2.04 -4.73
N PHE A 197 -0.64 2.82 -3.79
CA PHE A 197 -2.09 2.88 -3.57
C PHE A 197 -2.55 4.21 -2.96
N TYR A 198 -3.87 4.46 -3.06
CA TYR A 198 -4.53 5.67 -2.56
C TYR A 198 -5.56 5.36 -1.47
N PRO A 199 -5.15 5.19 -0.20
CA PRO A 199 -6.13 4.97 0.86
C PRO A 199 -7.05 6.18 1.03
N LYS A 200 -8.31 5.91 1.37
CA LYS A 200 -9.33 6.93 1.70
C LYS A 200 -9.07 7.59 3.04
N ASN A 201 -8.58 6.81 4.00
CA ASN A 201 -8.29 7.23 5.35
C ASN A 201 -7.32 6.25 6.02
N ASP A 202 -6.86 6.59 7.22
CA ASP A 202 -5.93 5.77 7.99
C ASP A 202 -6.48 4.39 8.34
N THR A 203 -7.81 4.25 8.42
CA THR A 203 -8.44 2.93 8.66
C THR A 203 -8.21 2.00 7.47
N GLN A 204 -8.40 2.48 6.25
CA GLN A 204 -8.14 1.69 5.04
C GLN A 204 -6.64 1.38 4.89
N ARG A 205 -5.78 2.38 5.12
CA ARG A 205 -4.32 2.19 5.15
C ARG A 205 -3.92 1.08 6.12
N HIS A 206 -4.45 1.13 7.35
CA HIS A 206 -4.17 0.13 8.37
C HIS A 206 -4.73 -1.25 7.99
N MET A 207 -5.95 -1.31 7.44
CA MET A 207 -6.58 -2.56 7.01
C MET A 207 -5.76 -3.30 5.95
N ILE A 208 -5.32 -2.59 4.91
CA ILE A 208 -4.47 -3.14 3.85
C ILE A 208 -3.17 -3.69 4.45
N THR A 209 -2.51 -2.88 5.28
CA THR A 209 -1.22 -3.23 5.86
C THR A 209 -1.32 -4.43 6.81
N GLN A 210 -2.36 -4.48 7.64
CA GLN A 210 -2.59 -5.62 8.53
C GLN A 210 -2.90 -6.92 7.76
N ALA A 211 -3.59 -6.84 6.63
CA ALA A 211 -3.84 -8.01 5.79
C ALA A 211 -2.53 -8.58 5.21
N ALA A 212 -1.63 -7.72 4.72
CA ALA A 212 -0.31 -8.14 4.23
C ALA A 212 0.54 -8.78 5.35
N VAL A 213 0.61 -8.12 6.51
CA VAL A 213 1.32 -8.64 7.69
C VAL A 213 0.77 -10.00 8.14
N LYS A 214 -0.56 -10.14 8.16
CA LYS A 214 -1.23 -11.38 8.55
C LYS A 214 -0.96 -12.53 7.57
N ALA A 215 -0.83 -12.22 6.27
CA ALA A 215 -0.45 -13.20 5.25
C ALA A 215 1.00 -13.70 5.41
N GLY A 216 1.84 -12.99 6.16
CA GLY A 216 3.21 -13.39 6.50
C GLY A 216 4.30 -12.51 5.90
N PHE A 217 3.93 -11.43 5.20
CA PHE A 217 4.90 -10.48 4.69
C PHE A 217 5.61 -9.74 5.82
N GLY A 218 6.90 -9.46 5.63
CA GLY A 218 7.47 -8.27 6.22
C GLY A 218 6.93 -7.05 5.46
N ALA A 219 6.30 -6.09 6.14
CA ALA A 219 5.70 -4.91 5.52
C ALA A 219 6.28 -3.59 6.04
N GLY A 220 6.50 -2.64 5.14
CA GLY A 220 6.80 -1.23 5.44
C GLY A 220 5.96 -0.31 4.55
N ILE A 221 5.68 0.90 5.05
CA ILE A 221 5.04 1.95 4.25
C ILE A 221 6.02 3.09 4.05
N LEU A 222 6.15 3.53 2.81
CA LEU A 222 6.94 4.68 2.42
C LEU A 222 6.01 5.75 1.83
N GLU A 223 6.26 7.01 2.22
CA GLU A 223 5.55 8.18 1.72
C GLU A 223 6.51 9.10 0.96
N ASP A 224 6.33 9.23 -0.35
CA ASP A 224 6.98 10.29 -1.12
C ASP A 224 6.13 11.57 -1.04
N ASP A 225 6.79 12.72 -0.91
CA ASP A 225 6.19 14.06 -0.75
C ASP A 225 5.17 14.19 0.40
N PRO A 226 5.52 13.79 1.64
CA PRO A 226 4.60 13.80 2.77
C PRO A 226 4.09 15.21 3.09
N GLY A 227 2.83 15.29 3.52
CA GLY A 227 2.18 16.57 3.86
C GLY A 227 1.79 17.43 2.65
N THR A 228 2.05 16.97 1.42
CA THR A 228 1.62 17.65 0.20
C THR A 228 0.36 17.02 -0.39
N LYS A 229 -0.28 17.71 -1.34
CA LYS A 229 -1.39 17.14 -2.13
C LYS A 229 -0.92 16.08 -3.13
N ASN A 230 0.38 15.93 -3.34
CA ASN A 230 0.98 14.99 -4.29
C ASN A 230 1.52 13.73 -3.60
N VAL A 231 1.19 13.52 -2.32
CA VAL A 231 1.68 12.38 -1.55
C VAL A 231 1.41 11.05 -2.27
N LYS A 232 2.45 10.21 -2.33
CA LYS A 232 2.36 8.85 -2.91
C LYS A 232 2.76 7.84 -1.84
N LEU A 233 1.87 6.88 -1.60
CA LEU A 233 2.10 5.82 -0.62
C LEU A 233 2.48 4.54 -1.34
N TYR A 234 3.56 3.91 -0.87
CA TYR A 234 4.05 2.62 -1.34
C TYR A 234 4.08 1.64 -0.18
N LEU A 235 3.38 0.51 -0.34
CA LEU A 235 3.48 -0.65 0.53
C LEU A 235 4.60 -1.55 0.00
N VAL A 236 5.69 -1.65 0.75
CA VAL A 236 6.86 -2.47 0.42
C VAL A 236 6.82 -3.77 1.23
N LEU A 237 6.85 -4.90 0.53
CA LEU A 237 6.60 -6.23 1.07
C LEU A 237 7.76 -7.19 0.77
N THR A 238 8.04 -8.09 1.71
CA THR A 238 9.09 -9.11 1.61
C THR A 238 8.59 -10.49 2.03
N VAL A 239 8.95 -11.54 1.30
CA VAL A 239 8.57 -12.94 1.59
C VAL A 239 9.69 -13.68 2.30
N GLY A 240 9.45 -14.07 3.56
CA GLY A 240 10.41 -14.83 4.36
C GLY A 240 11.59 -14.01 4.87
N ASN A 241 12.34 -14.57 5.83
CA ASN A 241 13.67 -14.08 6.20
C ASN A 241 14.73 -14.98 5.57
N ASN A 242 15.77 -14.40 4.99
CA ASN A 242 17.03 -15.11 4.76
C ASN A 242 17.79 -15.23 6.08
N ASP A 243 17.38 -16.14 6.96
CA ASP A 243 18.15 -16.44 8.19
C ASP A 243 19.46 -17.24 7.90
N ASN A 244 19.74 -17.58 6.63
CA ASN A 244 20.87 -18.45 6.23
C ASN A 244 22.07 -17.74 5.58
N GLU A 245 21.98 -16.45 5.27
CA GLU A 245 23.13 -15.63 4.92
C GLU A 245 23.21 -14.53 5.96
N GLY A 246 24.36 -14.33 6.61
CA GLY A 246 24.55 -13.33 7.67
C GLY A 246 24.35 -11.86 7.25
N GLY A 247 23.62 -11.60 6.17
CA GLY A 247 23.14 -10.31 5.71
C GLY A 247 21.70 -10.09 6.15
N ASN A 248 21.50 -9.05 6.95
CA ASN A 248 20.22 -8.58 7.45
C ASN A 248 19.35 -8.04 6.29
N THR A 249 18.64 -8.87 5.53
CA THR A 249 17.52 -8.41 4.67
C THR A 249 16.26 -8.19 5.51
N ASP A 250 16.42 -7.55 6.66
CA ASP A 250 15.35 -6.93 7.41
C ASP A 250 14.84 -5.77 6.56
N ILE A 251 13.54 -5.47 6.60
CA ILE A 251 12.95 -4.34 5.86
C ILE A 251 13.75 -3.07 6.14
N THR A 252 14.34 -2.98 7.33
CA THR A 252 15.29 -1.96 7.77
C THR A 252 16.46 -1.73 6.81
N GLY A 253 16.98 -2.75 6.11
CA GLY A 253 18.08 -2.64 5.16
C GLY A 253 17.68 -2.12 3.77
N VAL A 254 16.46 -2.45 3.31
CA VAL A 254 15.91 -1.94 2.03
C VAL A 254 15.47 -0.48 2.18
N VAL A 255 15.09 -0.09 3.39
CA VAL A 255 14.64 1.26 3.72
C VAL A 255 15.70 2.05 4.51
N ASP A 256 16.91 1.50 4.67
CA ASP A 256 18.00 2.15 5.39
C ASP A 256 18.44 3.37 4.59
N GLY A 257 18.28 4.57 5.16
CA GLY A 257 18.54 5.83 4.47
C GLY A 257 17.38 6.41 3.66
N MET A 258 16.18 5.81 3.69
CA MET A 258 14.97 6.42 3.15
C MET A 258 14.22 7.20 4.24
N ASP A 259 14.01 8.50 4.00
CA ASP A 259 13.21 9.34 4.90
C ASP A 259 11.74 8.92 4.90
N ASN A 260 11.06 9.01 6.05
CA ASN A 260 9.61 8.77 6.24
C ASN A 260 9.12 7.32 6.05
N VAL A 261 9.86 6.33 6.54
CA VAL A 261 9.45 4.92 6.48
C VAL A 261 8.90 4.43 7.83
N ASP A 262 7.66 3.93 7.83
CA ASP A 262 7.08 3.22 8.98
C ASP A 262 7.23 1.70 8.78
N ILE A 263 8.15 1.09 9.52
CA ILE A 263 8.46 -0.34 9.44
C ILE A 263 7.50 -1.10 10.37
N LEU A 264 6.60 -1.88 9.77
CA LEU A 264 5.57 -2.63 10.47
C LEU A 264 5.90 -4.12 10.45
N ASP A 265 6.96 -4.49 11.18
CA ASP A 265 7.30 -5.91 11.39
C ASP A 265 6.53 -6.50 12.58
N ALA A 266 5.47 -7.26 12.31
CA ALA A 266 4.78 -8.01 13.36
C ALA A 266 5.63 -9.13 13.97
N ARG A 267 6.73 -9.53 13.33
CA ARG A 267 7.59 -10.62 13.84
C ARG A 267 8.49 -10.16 14.99
N LYS A 268 8.90 -8.88 15.05
CA LYS A 268 9.46 -8.28 16.28
C LYS A 268 8.51 -8.38 17.48
N ARG A 269 7.19 -8.19 17.27
CA ARG A 269 6.17 -8.41 18.31
C ARG A 269 6.05 -9.87 18.73
N LEU A 270 6.17 -10.82 17.79
CA LEU A 270 6.19 -12.25 18.12
C LEU A 270 7.46 -12.66 18.88
N LYS A 271 8.64 -12.14 18.52
CA LYS A 271 9.89 -12.33 19.28
C LYS A 271 9.83 -11.67 20.68
N ALA A 272 9.28 -10.46 20.80
CA ALA A 272 9.08 -9.78 22.08
C ALA A 272 8.09 -10.51 22.99
N ASN A 273 7.02 -11.09 22.43
CA ASN A 273 6.07 -11.93 23.16
C ASN A 273 6.61 -13.33 23.49
N ASN A 274 7.71 -13.74 22.85
CA ASN A 274 8.46 -14.97 23.13
C ASN A 274 9.69 -14.77 24.02
N ALA A 275 9.84 -13.60 24.67
CA ALA A 275 10.74 -13.50 25.82
C ALA A 275 10.28 -14.52 26.88
N GLN A 276 11.04 -15.60 27.03
CA GLN A 276 10.75 -16.72 27.92
C GLN A 276 10.49 -16.18 29.34
N VAL A 277 9.22 -16.10 29.75
CA VAL A 277 8.86 -15.68 31.12
C VAL A 277 9.47 -16.70 32.07
N LYS A 278 10.57 -16.35 32.73
CA LYS A 278 11.35 -17.24 33.60
C LYS A 278 10.44 -17.93 34.62
N LYS A 279 10.45 -19.27 34.62
CA LYS A 279 9.66 -20.11 35.54
C LYS A 279 9.96 -19.68 36.98
N GLY A 280 8.91 -19.37 37.75
CA GLY A 280 9.02 -18.89 39.13
C GLY A 280 9.10 -17.37 39.30
N SER A 281 9.20 -16.58 38.22
CA SER A 281 9.06 -15.11 38.31
C SER A 281 7.63 -14.71 38.70
N LYS A 282 7.46 -13.49 39.24
CA LYS A 282 6.14 -12.94 39.56
C LYS A 282 5.21 -12.95 38.34
N ALA A 283 5.71 -12.57 37.17
CA ALA A 283 4.97 -12.60 35.91
C ALA A 283 4.53 -14.01 35.52
N TRP A 284 5.40 -15.02 35.70
CA TRP A 284 5.05 -16.42 35.47
C TRP A 284 3.93 -16.91 36.40
N ILE A 285 3.99 -16.51 37.68
CA ILE A 285 2.99 -16.88 38.69
C ILE A 285 1.63 -16.25 38.38
N VAL A 286 1.59 -14.97 38.00
CA VAL A 286 0.35 -14.27 37.64
C VAL A 286 -0.29 -14.91 36.41
N LYS A 287 0.47 -15.17 35.35
CA LYS A 287 -0.02 -15.84 34.13
C LYS A 287 -0.61 -17.22 34.42
N LYS A 288 0.00 -17.97 35.36
CA LYS A 288 -0.52 -19.28 35.79
C LYS A 288 -1.80 -19.18 36.61
N LYS A 289 -1.93 -18.16 37.46
CA LYS A 289 -3.17 -17.88 38.20
C LYS A 289 -4.33 -17.57 37.25
N GLU A 290 -4.14 -16.64 36.32
CA GLU A 290 -5.14 -16.31 35.29
C GLU A 290 -5.54 -17.52 34.44
N GLN A 291 -4.57 -18.37 34.07
CA GLN A 291 -4.85 -19.61 33.34
C GLN A 291 -5.73 -20.58 34.14
N MET A 292 -5.55 -20.65 35.45
CA MET A 292 -6.31 -21.54 36.33
C MET A 292 -7.70 -20.98 36.63
N GLU A 293 -7.84 -19.66 36.76
CA GLU A 293 -9.13 -18.97 36.87
C GLU A 293 -9.98 -19.16 35.60
N ARG A 294 -9.38 -19.03 34.41
CA ARG A 294 -10.07 -19.31 33.13
C ARG A 294 -10.53 -20.77 33.00
N LYS A 295 -9.89 -21.69 33.75
CA LYS A 295 -10.28 -23.10 33.86
C LYS A 295 -11.27 -23.36 35.01
N GLY A 296 -11.83 -22.32 35.61
CA GLY A 296 -12.83 -22.40 36.69
C GLY A 296 -12.28 -22.86 38.03
N LYS A 297 -10.96 -22.87 38.23
CA LYS A 297 -10.36 -23.31 39.50
C LYS A 297 -10.31 -22.16 40.50
N ILE A 298 -10.49 -22.48 41.78
CA ILE A 298 -10.35 -21.50 42.88
C ILE A 298 -8.87 -21.15 43.03
N VAL A 299 -8.52 -19.88 42.79
CA VAL A 299 -7.15 -19.37 42.86
C VAL A 299 -7.07 -18.24 43.89
N LYS A 300 -6.01 -18.25 44.73
CA LYS A 300 -5.79 -17.18 45.72
C LYS A 300 -5.39 -15.87 45.04
N ALA A 301 -5.95 -14.75 45.50
CA ALA A 301 -5.65 -13.41 45.00
C ALA A 301 -4.14 -13.08 44.98
N THR A 302 -3.73 -12.24 44.04
CA THR A 302 -2.35 -11.73 43.95
C THR A 302 -2.11 -10.64 45.01
N SER A 303 -1.09 -10.82 45.85
CA SER A 303 -0.66 -9.82 46.84
C SER A 303 0.72 -9.23 46.50
N LYS A 304 1.12 -8.16 47.22
CA LYS A 304 2.45 -7.55 47.11
C LYS A 304 3.63 -8.49 47.39
N TYR A 305 3.37 -9.64 48.03
CA TYR A 305 4.37 -10.67 48.33
C TYR A 305 4.42 -11.80 47.29
N THR A 306 3.59 -11.76 46.24
CA THR A 306 3.54 -12.78 45.18
C THR A 306 4.89 -12.88 44.46
N GLY A 307 5.49 -14.08 44.45
CA GLY A 307 6.77 -14.35 43.79
C GLY A 307 8.02 -13.91 44.57
N ARG A 308 7.87 -13.39 45.80
CA ARG A 308 9.02 -13.01 46.64
C ARG A 308 9.59 -14.22 47.37
N LYS A 309 10.91 -14.40 47.31
CA LYS A 309 11.63 -15.46 48.05
C LYS A 309 11.45 -15.21 49.55
N ARG A 310 10.88 -16.17 50.29
CA ARG A 310 10.79 -16.08 51.75
C ARG A 310 12.20 -16.27 52.33
N ARG A 311 12.61 -15.41 53.27
CA ARG A 311 13.84 -15.66 54.04
C ARG A 311 13.60 -16.90 54.90
N VAL A 312 14.53 -17.85 54.85
CA VAL A 312 14.56 -18.97 55.77
C VAL A 312 14.97 -18.40 57.12
N GLN A 313 14.09 -18.45 58.11
CA GLN A 313 14.51 -18.29 59.51
C GLN A 313 14.98 -19.67 59.96
N PHE A 314 16.24 -19.73 60.37
CA PHE A 314 16.74 -20.82 61.20
C PHE A 314 16.39 -20.49 62.64
#